data_AF-A0A1X7SQC9-F1
#
_entry.id   AF-A0A1X7SQC9-F1
#
_cell.length_a   1.000
_cell.length_b   1.000
_cell.length_c   1.000
_cell.angle_alpha   90.00
_cell.angle_beta   90.00
_cell.angle_gamma   90.00
#
_symmetry.space_group_name_H-M   'P 1'
#
loop_
_entity.id
_entity.type
_entity.pdbx_description
1 polymer ?
#
loop_
_entity_poly.entity_id
_entity_poly.type
_entity_poly.pdbx_seq_one_letter_code
_entity_poly.pdbx_strand_id
1 'polypeptide(L)' 'SLPFKQVVHEISTYDSHLTIDGTLLIVVVGRLKTDDNPPLSFTETFNLKQFGDGLFVMNDIFRLSLHNS' A
#
# COMPACT_ATOMS: atom_id res chain seq x y z
N SER A 1 -12.61 -5.54 12.16
CA SER A 1 -11.26 -6.13 12.24
C SER A 1 -11.07 -7.05 11.05
N LEU A 2 -9.84 -7.25 10.60
CA LEU A 2 -9.54 -8.19 9.53
C LEU A 2 -9.52 -9.63 10.09
N PRO A 3 -9.99 -10.64 9.32
CA PRO A 3 -10.20 -12.01 9.82
C PRO A 3 -8.92 -12.87 9.75
N PHE A 4 -7.78 -12.34 10.20
CA PHE A 4 -6.50 -13.07 10.25
C PHE A 4 -5.72 -12.69 11.52
N LYS A 5 -4.75 -13.52 11.91
CA LYS A 5 -3.90 -13.25 13.08
C LYS A 5 -2.56 -12.62 12.69
N GLN A 6 -1.99 -13.07 11.57
CA GLN A 6 -0.73 -12.58 11.03
C GLN A 6 -0.91 -12.17 9.57
N VAL A 7 -0.25 -11.07 9.21
CA VAL A 7 -0.07 -10.67 7.81
C VAL A 7 1.41 -10.36 7.57
N VAL A 8 1.94 -10.84 6.45
CA VAL A 8 3.29 -10.53 5.98
C VAL A 8 3.18 -9.90 4.60
N HIS A 9 3.78 -8.72 4.43
CA HIS A 9 3.86 -8.03 3.15
C HIS A 9 5.26 -8.23 2.56
N GLU A 10 5.32 -8.64 1.30
CA GLU A 10 6.53 -8.73 0.49
C GLU A 10 6.41 -7.72 -0.64
N ILE A 11 7.22 -6.67 -0.57
CA ILE A 11 7.21 -5.57 -1.54
C ILE A 11 7.99 -6.00 -2.78
N SER A 12 7.33 -6.02 -3.93
CA SER A 12 7.98 -6.33 -5.21
C SER A 12 8.63 -5.09 -5.81
N THR A 13 7.89 -3.98 -5.84
CA THR A 13 8.38 -2.68 -6.32
C THR A 13 7.54 -1.56 -5.72
N TYR A 14 8.06 -0.34 -5.78
CA TYR A 14 7.30 0.87 -5.52
C TYR A 14 7.82 2.00 -6.41
N ASP A 15 6.92 2.92 -6.73
CA ASP A 15 7.24 4.17 -7.42
C ASP A 15 6.83 5.34 -6.55
N SER A 16 7.59 6.44 -6.59
CA SER A 16 7.33 7.64 -5.78
C SER A 16 7.49 8.91 -6.61
N HIS A 17 6.48 9.77 -6.58
CA HIS A 17 6.45 11.01 -7.36
C HIS A 17 5.91 12.17 -6.53
N LEU A 18 6.50 13.35 -6.71
CA LEU A 18 5.92 14.59 -6.18
C LEU A 18 4.73 15.01 -7.04
N THR A 19 3.64 15.39 -6.39
CA THR A 19 2.49 16.02 -7.04
C THR A 19 2.73 17.51 -7.22
N ILE A 20 1.92 18.17 -8.06
CA ILE A 20 2.02 19.61 -8.28
C ILE A 20 1.73 20.42 -7.01
N ASP A 21 0.95 19.85 -6.09
CA ASP A 21 0.57 20.45 -4.81
C ASP A 21 1.60 20.18 -3.69
N GLY A 22 2.74 19.59 -4.04
CA GLY A 22 3.84 19.33 -3.10
C GLY A 22 3.61 18.14 -2.17
N THR A 23 2.68 17.24 -2.49
CA THR A 23 2.51 15.97 -1.78
C THR A 23 3.34 14.85 -2.44
N LEU A 24 3.65 13.79 -1.72
CA LEU A 24 4.36 12.62 -2.25
C LEU A 24 3.37 11.48 -2.52
N LEU A 25 3.14 11.19 -3.79
CA LEU A 25 2.36 10.05 -4.25
C LEU A 25 3.27 8.82 -4.33
N ILE A 26 2.88 7.73 -3.68
CA ILE A 26 3.60 6.46 -3.68
C ILE A 26 2.66 5.37 -4.13
N VAL A 27 3.09 4.54 -5.09
CA VAL A 27 2.37 3.34 -5.52
C VAL A 27 3.24 2.14 -5.20
N VAL A 28 2.69 1.21 -4.41
CA VAL A 28 3.37 -0.01 -3.98
C VAL A 28 2.72 -1.20 -4.65
N VAL A 29 3.52 -2.09 -5.23
CA VAL A 29 3.07 -3.37 -5.76
C VAL A 29 3.78 -4.48 -4.99
N GLY A 30 3.02 -5.44 -4.48
CA GLY A 30 3.60 -6.52 -3.70
C GLY A 30 2.70 -7.73 -3.61
N ARG A 31 3.10 -8.65 -2.73
CA ARG A 31 2.32 -9.80 -2.31
C ARG A 31 2.09 -9.71 -0.81
N LEU A 32 0.93 -10.13 -0.35
CA LEU A 32 0.65 -10.30 1.07
C LEU A 32 0.26 -11.74 1.34
N LYS A 33 0.69 -12.27 2.47
CA LYS A 33 0.29 -13.58 2.99
C LYS A 33 -0.40 -13.38 4.32
N THR A 34 -1.59 -13.93 4.47
CA THR A 34 -2.34 -13.94 5.73
C THR A 34 -2.35 -15.35 6.31
N ASP A 35 -1.92 -15.48 7.56
CA ASP A 35 -1.78 -16.78 8.24
C ASP A 35 -1.10 -17.83 7.32
N ASP A 36 -1.75 -18.98 7.12
CA ASP A 36 -1.27 -20.06 6.24
C ASP A 36 -1.88 -20.03 4.82
N ASN A 37 -2.64 -18.98 4.49
CA ASN A 37 -3.26 -18.85 3.17
C ASN A 37 -2.22 -18.63 2.06
N PRO A 38 -2.54 -18.96 0.79
CA PRO A 38 -1.70 -18.60 -0.34
C PRO A 38 -1.47 -17.08 -0.44
N PRO A 39 -0.26 -16.62 -0.83
CA PRO A 39 0.02 -15.20 -0.96
C PRO A 39 -0.77 -14.59 -2.13
N LEU A 40 -1.43 -13.46 -1.87
CA LEU A 40 -2.21 -12.69 -2.83
C LEU A 40 -1.43 -11.44 -3.27
N SER A 41 -1.49 -11.11 -4.56
CA SER A 41 -0.93 -9.85 -5.05
C SER A 41 -1.81 -8.67 -4.62
N PHE A 42 -1.17 -7.54 -4.33
CA PHE A 42 -1.86 -6.30 -3.98
C PHE A 42 -1.21 -5.09 -4.62
N THR A 43 -1.96 -4.00 -4.65
CA THR A 43 -1.46 -2.64 -4.87
C THR A 43 -1.96 -1.75 -3.76
N GLU A 44 -1.08 -0.88 -3.27
CA GLU A 44 -1.39 0.08 -2.23
C GLU A 44 -0.84 1.45 -2.62
N THR A 45 -1.69 2.47 -2.54
CA THR A 45 -1.32 3.83 -2.93
C THR A 45 -1.39 4.75 -1.72
N PHE A 46 -0.29 5.44 -1.44
CA PHE A 46 -0.21 6.45 -0.39
C PHE A 46 -0.06 7.84 -1.01
N ASN A 47 -0.74 8.82 -0.43
CA ASN A 47 -0.46 10.22 -0.70
C ASN A 47 -0.01 10.88 0.61
N LEU A 48 1.28 11.21 0.72
CA LEU A 48 1.88 11.78 1.91
C LEU A 48 1.95 13.30 1.82
N LYS A 49 1.65 13.99 2.91
CA LYS A 49 1.76 15.45 2.99
C LYS A 49 2.65 15.84 4.17
N GLN A 50 3.46 16.88 3.98
CA GLN A 50 4.26 17.47 5.05
C GLN A 50 3.36 18.06 6.13
N PHE A 51 3.66 17.76 7.38
CA PHE A 51 3.02 18.36 8.55
C PHE A 51 4.05 18.55 9.67
N GLY A 52 4.42 19.81 9.91
CA GLY A 52 5.56 20.14 10.77
C GLY A 52 6.85 19.51 10.25
N ASP A 53 7.58 18.84 11.14
CA ASP A 53 8.85 18.17 10.82
C ASP A 53 8.67 16.74 10.28
N GLY A 54 7.44 16.31 10.03
CA GLY A 54 7.12 14.95 9.58
C GLY A 54 6.20 14.89 8.36
N LEU A 55 5.89 13.67 7.94
CA LEU A 55 4.91 13.35 6.93
C LEU A 55 3.70 12.68 7.58
N PHE A 56 2.50 12.95 7.09
CA PHE A 56 1.32 12.15 7.40
C PHE A 56 0.72 11.56 6.13
N VAL A 57 0.06 10.41 6.29
CA VAL A 57 -0.68 9.75 5.21
C VAL A 57 -2.01 10.48 5.02
N MET A 58 -2.12 11.27 3.96
CA MET A 58 -3.34 12.00 3.63
C MET A 58 -4.35 11.08 2.94
N ASN A 59 -3.88 10.14 2.11
CA ASN A 59 -4.72 9.11 1.50
C ASN A 59 -4.00 7.75 1.59
N ASP A 60 -4.78 6.70 1.85
CA ASP A 60 -4.37 5.31 1.89
C ASP A 60 -5.42 4.49 1.13
N ILE A 61 -5.00 3.85 0.04
CA ILE A 61 -5.89 3.08 -0.84
C ILE A 61 -5.26 1.72 -1.09
N PHE A 62 -5.85 0.70 -0.48
CA PHE A 62 -5.44 -0.69 -0.64
C PHE A 62 -6.37 -1.47 -1.57
N ARG A 63 -5.82 -2.32 -2.44
CA ARG A 63 -6.58 -3.24 -3.29
C ARG A 63 -5.85 -4.58 -3.49
N LEU A 64 -6.56 -5.68 -3.29
CA LEU A 64 -6.14 -7.00 -3.76
C LEU A 64 -6.28 -7.11 -5.28
N SER A 65 -5.25 -7.63 -5.95
CA SER A 65 -5.25 -7.88 -7.39
C SER A 65 -5.97 -9.20 -7.69
N LEU A 66 -7.29 -9.18 -7.56
CA LEU A 66 -8.17 -10.29 -7.92
C LEU A 66 -8.56 -10.17 -9.40
N HIS A 67 -8.42 -11.25 -10.16
CA HIS A 67 -8.98 -11.34 -11.50
C HIS A 67 -10.43 -11.79 -11.38
N ASN A 68 -11.35 -11.13 -12.10
CA ASN A 68 -12.68 -11.70 -12.29
C ASN A 68 -12.51 -12.94 -13.18
N SER A 69 -12.84 -14.11 -12.63
CA SER A 69 -12.97 -15.36 -13.37
C SER A 69 -14.16 -15.31 -14.32
#